data_AF-A0A0B4XS09-F1
#
_entry.id   AF-A0A0B4XS09-F1
#
_cell.length_a   1.000
_cell.length_b   1.000
_cell.length_c   1.000
_cell.angle_alpha   90.00
_cell.angle_beta   90.00
_cell.angle_gamma   90.00
#
_symmetry.space_group_name_H-M   'P 1'
#
loop_
_entity.id
_entity.type
_entity.pdbx_description
1 polymer ?
#
loop_
_entity_poly.entity_id
_entity_poly.type
_entity_poly.pdbx_seq_one_letter_code
_entity_poly.pdbx_strand_id
1 'polypeptide(L)'
;MLLLLAALLGTAPAHADGPTGTVLLSQQCDYLLLDLAGRQALLKLLDGEPPQPGDRLTADADLMPRDFSTLVNQRTDETIRVWVDIVERSTTRALNRYGQYCR
;
A
#
# COMPACT_ATOMS: atom_id res chain seq x y z
N MET A 1 30.81 8.31 41.32
CA MET A 1 29.76 7.33 41.72
C MET A 1 28.45 7.93 41.23
N LEU A 2 27.66 7.38 40.32
CA LEU A 2 27.59 6.09 39.66
C LEU A 2 26.97 6.35 38.27
N LEU A 3 27.37 5.58 37.27
CA LEU A 3 26.83 5.60 35.91
C LEU A 3 25.31 5.33 35.90
N LEU A 4 24.54 6.09 35.12
CA LEU A 4 23.26 5.59 34.60
C LEU A 4 23.37 5.36 33.10
N LEU A 5 23.73 4.12 32.79
CA LEU A 5 23.71 3.49 31.48
C LEU A 5 22.28 3.43 30.92
N ALA A 6 22.21 3.71 29.62
CA ALA A 6 21.51 2.92 28.61
C ALA A 6 20.04 2.54 28.89
N ALA A 7 19.13 3.38 28.41
CA ALA A 7 17.81 2.94 27.97
C ALA A 7 17.53 3.48 26.55
N LEU A 8 18.47 3.28 25.63
CA LEU A 8 18.19 3.28 24.19
C LEU A 8 17.62 1.89 23.85
N LEU A 9 16.42 1.61 24.36
CA LEU A 9 15.58 0.57 23.79
C LEU A 9 15.17 1.08 22.42
N GLY A 10 15.83 0.54 21.39
CA GLY A 10 15.46 0.73 20.00
C GLY A 10 13.97 0.41 19.84
N THR A 11 13.17 1.46 19.73
CA THR A 11 11.82 1.36 19.20
C THR A 11 11.98 1.02 17.72
N ALA A 12 12.03 -0.27 17.41
CA ALA A 12 11.60 -0.69 16.09
C ALA A 12 10.22 -0.04 15.86
N PRO A 13 9.98 0.60 14.71
CA PRO A 13 8.64 1.08 14.42
C PRO A 13 7.72 -0.14 14.50
N ALA A 14 6.90 -0.19 15.54
CA ALA A 14 5.74 -1.05 15.53
C ALA A 14 4.89 -0.47 14.40
N HIS A 15 5.02 -1.04 13.19
CA HIS A 15 4.10 -0.78 12.11
C HIS A 15 2.73 -1.10 12.72
N ALA A 16 1.95 -0.05 13.00
CA ALA A 16 0.57 -0.25 13.38
C ALA A 16 -0.05 -1.12 12.27
N ASP A 17 -0.82 -2.14 12.63
CA ASP A 17 -1.49 -3.03 11.68
C ASP A 17 -2.53 -2.23 10.87
N GLY A 18 -2.08 -1.41 9.94
CA GLY A 18 -2.93 -0.67 9.03
C GLY A 18 -3.55 -1.61 8.01
N PRO A 19 -4.45 -1.10 7.16
CA PRO A 19 -5.22 -1.96 6.28
C PRO A 19 -4.31 -2.74 5.33
N THR A 20 -4.48 -4.06 5.32
CA THR A 20 -3.84 -4.95 4.36
C THR A 20 -4.77 -5.22 3.19
N GLY A 21 -4.26 -5.14 1.97
CA GLY A 21 -4.95 -5.54 0.75
C GLY A 21 -4.14 -6.51 -0.10
N THR A 22 -4.80 -7.15 -1.06
CA THR A 22 -4.18 -8.04 -2.05
C THR A 22 -4.17 -7.39 -3.42
N VAL A 23 -3.02 -7.42 -4.10
CA VAL A 23 -2.89 -6.87 -5.46
C VAL A 23 -3.66 -7.77 -6.43
N LEU A 24 -4.66 -7.21 -7.10
CA LEU A 24 -5.43 -7.91 -8.14
C LEU A 24 -4.79 -7.75 -9.52
N LEU A 25 -4.36 -6.53 -9.85
CA LEU A 25 -3.79 -6.17 -11.16
C LEU A 25 -2.60 -5.23 -10.97
N SER A 26 -1.53 -5.45 -11.72
CA SER A 26 -0.32 -4.62 -11.73
C SER A 26 0.47 -4.78 -13.04
N GLN A 27 -0.23 -4.84 -14.17
CA GLN A 27 0.38 -5.21 -15.45
C GLN A 27 0.76 -3.99 -16.29
N GLN A 28 2.04 -3.91 -16.70
CA GLN A 28 2.59 -3.05 -17.77
C GLN A 28 2.17 -1.55 -17.71
N CYS A 29 1.82 -1.04 -16.53
CA CYS A 29 1.52 0.36 -16.27
C CYS A 29 1.83 0.68 -14.81
N ASP A 30 1.90 1.98 -14.49
CA ASP A 30 2.18 2.44 -13.13
C ASP A 30 0.98 2.33 -12.17
N TYR A 31 -0.11 1.66 -12.57
CA TYR A 31 -1.30 1.53 -11.72
C TYR A 31 -1.46 0.11 -11.18
N LEU A 32 -1.95 0.04 -9.95
CA LEU A 32 -2.22 -1.17 -9.19
C LEU A 32 -3.69 -1.17 -8.76
N LEU A 33 -4.36 -2.29 -8.91
CA LEU A 33 -5.69 -2.51 -8.32
C LEU A 33 -5.53 -3.35 -7.05
N LEU A 34 -5.88 -2.78 -5.91
CA LEU A 34 -5.76 -3.42 -4.59
C LEU A 34 -7.16 -3.79 -4.07
N ASP A 35 -7.32 -5.05 -3.67
CA ASP A 35 -8.51 -5.53 -2.97
C ASP A 35 -8.32 -5.41 -1.46
N LEU A 36 -9.16 -4.61 -0.82
CA LEU A 36 -9.23 -4.43 0.62
C LEU A 36 -10.49 -5.12 1.13
N ALA A 37 -10.58 -5.38 2.44
CA ALA A 37 -11.79 -5.95 3.04
C ALA A 37 -13.04 -5.09 2.74
N GLY A 38 -13.84 -5.51 1.75
CA GLY A 38 -15.08 -4.87 1.32
C GLY A 38 -14.94 -3.61 0.45
N ARG A 39 -13.73 -3.31 -0.05
CA ARG A 39 -13.45 -2.14 -0.90
C ARG A 39 -12.33 -2.45 -1.89
N GLN A 40 -12.27 -1.73 -3.01
CA GLN A 40 -11.12 -1.72 -3.90
C GLN A 40 -10.47 -0.34 -3.92
N ALA A 41 -9.15 -0.33 -3.98
CA ALA A 41 -8.36 0.87 -4.17
C ALA A 41 -7.65 0.82 -5.52
N LEU A 42 -7.69 1.93 -6.25
CA LEU A 42 -6.86 2.14 -7.42
C LEU A 42 -5.70 3.03 -7.01
N LEU A 43 -4.49 2.52 -7.19
CA LEU A 43 -3.26 3.14 -6.74
C LEU A 43 -2.38 3.40 -7.95
N LYS A 44 -1.67 4.54 -7.97
CA LYS A 44 -0.58 4.77 -8.89
C LYS A 44 0.75 4.63 -8.13
N LEU A 45 1.62 3.73 -8.58
CA LEU A 45 2.98 3.60 -8.10
C LEU A 45 3.77 4.86 -8.46
N LEU A 46 4.45 5.43 -7.46
CA LEU A 46 5.32 6.59 -7.62
C LEU A 46 6.78 6.23 -7.44
N ASP A 47 7.07 5.30 -6.53
CA ASP A 47 8.41 4.84 -6.19
C ASP A 47 8.38 3.43 -5.56
N GLY A 48 9.49 2.69 -5.67
CA GLY A 48 9.67 1.32 -5.19
C GLY A 48 9.46 0.22 -6.26
N GLU A 49 9.76 -1.03 -5.90
CA GLU A 49 9.57 -2.18 -6.81
C GLU A 49 8.08 -2.41 -7.10
N PRO A 50 7.68 -2.57 -8.39
CA PRO A 50 6.29 -2.86 -8.74
C PRO A 50 5.79 -4.17 -8.11
N PRO A 51 4.70 -4.14 -7.32
CA PRO A 51 4.11 -5.34 -6.74
C PRO A 51 3.54 -6.28 -7.81
N GLN A 52 3.55 -7.57 -7.52
CA GLN A 52 2.97 -8.60 -8.40
C GLN A 52 1.53 -8.92 -8.01
N PRO A 53 0.68 -9.39 -8.95
CA PRO A 53 -0.65 -9.87 -8.60
C PRO A 53 -0.55 -11.01 -7.57
N GLY A 54 -1.36 -10.93 -6.51
CA GLY A 54 -1.32 -11.82 -5.35
C GLY A 54 -0.45 -11.33 -4.19
N ASP A 55 0.41 -10.32 -4.39
CA ASP A 55 1.17 -9.71 -3.30
C ASP A 55 0.21 -9.05 -2.29
N ARG A 56 0.58 -9.12 -1.00
CA ARG A 56 -0.15 -8.45 0.09
C ARG A 56 0.55 -7.16 0.45
N LEU A 57 -0.17 -6.05 0.41
CA LEU A 57 0.34 -4.73 0.75
C LEU A 57 -0.31 -4.25 2.04
N THR A 58 0.50 -3.82 3.01
CA THR A 58 0.02 -3.23 4.26
C THR A 58 0.29 -1.74 4.25
N ALA A 59 -0.73 -0.93 4.49
CA ALA A 59 -0.56 0.51 4.63
C ALA A 59 -0.19 0.88 6.07
N ASP A 60 0.59 1.94 6.25
CA ASP A 60 0.88 2.49 7.59
C ASP A 60 -0.36 3.16 8.23
N ALA A 61 -1.33 3.55 7.40
CA ALA A 61 -2.57 4.22 7.79
C ALA A 61 -3.71 3.89 6.82
N ASP A 62 -4.93 4.30 7.18
CA ASP A 62 -6.09 4.15 6.31
C ASP A 62 -5.87 4.82 4.93
N LEU A 63 -6.20 4.09 3.86
CA LEU A 63 -6.10 4.63 2.50
C LEU A 63 -7.18 5.68 2.25
N MET A 64 -6.74 6.93 2.11
CA MET A 64 -7.61 8.06 1.78
C MET A 64 -7.53 8.36 0.27
N PRO A 65 -8.67 8.48 -0.43
CA PRO A 65 -8.67 8.82 -1.84
C PRO A 65 -8.16 10.25 -2.06
N ARG A 66 -7.38 10.43 -3.13
CA ARG A 66 -6.65 11.65 -3.49
C ARG A 66 -5.59 12.06 -2.48
N ASP A 67 -4.89 11.08 -1.91
CA ASP A 67 -3.77 11.29 -1.01
C ASP A 67 -2.59 10.37 -1.34
N PHE A 68 -1.43 10.69 -0.80
CA PHE A 68 -0.24 9.83 -0.86
C PHE A 68 -0.30 8.80 0.26
N SER A 69 0.20 7.60 -0.02
CA SER A 69 0.35 6.57 1.00
C SER A 69 1.64 5.78 0.82
N THR A 70 2.09 5.21 1.92
CA THR A 70 3.21 4.29 2.00
C THR A 70 2.66 2.91 2.26
N LEU A 71 3.10 1.93 1.48
CA LEU A 71 2.69 0.54 1.59
C LEU A 71 3.93 -0.35 1.71
N VAL A 72 3.86 -1.36 2.55
CA VAL A 72 4.88 -2.40 2.66
C VAL A 72 4.41 -3.66 1.97
N ASN A 73 5.20 -4.18 1.03
CA ASN A 73 4.93 -5.47 0.40
C ASN A 73 5.36 -6.61 1.32
N GLN A 74 4.40 -7.39 1.81
CA GLN A 74 4.67 -8.48 2.76
C GLN A 74 5.52 -9.61 2.17
N ARG A 75 5.64 -9.73 0.84
CA ARG A 75 6.49 -10.73 0.19
C ARG A 75 7.97 -10.33 0.22
N THR A 76 8.28 -9.06 -0.04
CA THR A 76 9.67 -8.58 -0.19
C THR A 76 10.17 -7.75 0.99
N ASP A 77 9.28 -7.33 1.88
CA ASP A 77 9.51 -6.34 2.94
C ASP A 77 9.92 -4.95 2.39
N GLU A 78 9.73 -4.72 1.10
CA GLU A 78 10.02 -3.43 0.47
C GLU A 78 8.88 -2.45 0.66
N THR A 79 9.26 -1.19 0.84
CA THR A 79 8.34 -0.07 0.92
C THR A 79 8.12 0.55 -0.46
N ILE A 80 6.87 0.77 -0.82
CA ILE A 80 6.47 1.49 -2.03
C ILE A 80 5.72 2.77 -1.64
N ARG A 81 5.83 3.79 -2.51
CA ARG A 81 5.06 5.02 -2.40
C ARG A 81 4.01 5.08 -3.49
N VAL A 82 2.77 5.37 -3.11
CA VAL A 82 1.64 5.41 -4.05
C VAL A 82 0.85 6.70 -3.94
N TRP A 83 0.19 7.06 -5.04
CA TRP A 83 -0.96 7.95 -5.04
C TRP A 83 -2.24 7.11 -5.00
N VAL A 84 -3.10 7.36 -4.03
CA VAL A 84 -4.39 6.69 -3.90
C VAL A 84 -5.40 7.45 -4.77
N ASP A 85 -5.72 6.95 -5.96
CA ASP A 85 -6.67 7.63 -6.85
C ASP A 85 -8.10 7.50 -6.31
N ILE A 86 -8.52 6.27 -6.03
CA ILE A 86 -9.89 5.94 -5.63
C ILE A 86 -9.87 4.85 -4.56
N VAL A 87 -10.80 4.93 -3.59
CA VAL A 87 -11.11 3.84 -2.64
C VAL A 87 -12.63 3.69 -2.58
N GLU A 88 -13.17 2.57 -3.04
CA GLU A 88 -14.62 2.40 -3.20
C GLU A 88 -15.12 1.01 -2.86
N ARG A 89 -16.40 0.92 -2.45
CA ARG A 89 -17.08 -0.35 -2.16
C ARG A 89 -17.49 -1.11 -3.42
N SER A 90 -17.65 -0.41 -4.55
CA SER A 90 -18.02 -1.03 -5.83
C SER A 90 -16.76 -1.41 -6.60
N THR A 91 -16.63 -2.69 -6.92
CA THR A 91 -15.48 -3.24 -7.65
C THR A 91 -15.43 -2.74 -9.10
N THR A 92 -16.59 -2.48 -9.71
CA THR A 92 -16.68 -2.14 -11.13
C THR A 92 -16.03 -0.79 -11.47
N ARG A 93 -16.07 0.20 -10.57
CA ARG A 93 -15.54 1.54 -10.87
C ARG A 93 -14.02 1.57 -10.88
N ALA A 94 -13.39 0.95 -9.89
CA ALA A 94 -11.93 0.88 -9.79
C ALA A 94 -11.33 0.10 -10.97
N LEU A 95 -11.95 -1.04 -11.34
CA LEU A 95 -11.56 -1.82 -12.52
C LEU A 95 -11.72 -1.03 -13.83
N ASN A 96 -12.85 -0.34 -14.03
CA ASN A 96 -13.08 0.48 -15.22
C ASN A 96 -12.04 1.60 -15.35
N ARG A 97 -11.63 2.21 -14.24
CA ARG A 97 -10.59 3.25 -14.22
C ARG A 97 -9.20 2.69 -14.48
N TYR A 98 -8.87 1.54 -13.90
CA TYR A 98 -7.64 0.81 -14.23
C TYR A 98 -7.51 0.61 -15.75
N GLY A 99 -8.56 0.10 -16.40
CA GLY A 99 -8.57 -0.09 -17.85
C GLY A 99 -8.60 1.20 -18.68
N GLN A 100 -8.84 2.37 -18.09
CA GLN A 100 -8.68 3.67 -18.77
C GLN A 100 -7.24 4.16 -18.70
N TYR A 101 -6.55 3.94 -17.57
CA TYR A 101 -5.17 4.42 -17.39
C TYR A 101 -4.12 3.49 -18.00
N CYS A 102 -4.37 2.17 -18.01
CA CYS A 102 -3.43 1.16 -18.47
C CYS A 102 -3.72 0.68 -19.90
N ARG A 103 -4.30 1.55 -20.72
CA ARG A 103 -4.76 1.24 -22.07
C ARG A 103 -3.71 1.62 -23.12
#